data_AF-A0AAV4Q061-F1
#
_entry.id   AF-A0AAV4Q061-F1
#
_cell.length_a   1.000
_cell.length_b   1.000
_cell.length_c   1.000
_cell.angle_alpha   90.00
_cell.angle_beta   90.00
_cell.angle_gamma   90.00
#
_symmetry.space_group_name_H-M   'P 1'
#
loop_
_entity.id
_entity.type
_entity.pdbx_description
1 polymer ?
#
loop_
_entity_poly.entity_id
_entity_poly.type
_entity_poly.pdbx_seq_one_letter_code
_entity_poly.pdbx_strand_id
1 'polypeptide(L)'
;EPDILICGNCKEVFPGIHKLIEHKKQSCKLRFTCRCQHTSSPPGAPAMPVCAQCQSRQNTWWDLVQHFQVAHNALLYVKEDELTVSPPA
;
A
#
# COMPACT_ATOMS: atom_id res chain seq x y z
N GLU A 1 3.56 24.53 17.74
CA GLU A 1 2.55 24.86 16.72
C GLU A 1 1.27 24.10 17.05
N PRO A 2 0.06 24.65 16.84
CA PRO A 2 -1.17 23.93 17.13
C PRO A 2 -1.42 22.80 16.11
N ASP A 3 -1.94 21.67 16.58
CA ASP A 3 -2.27 20.53 15.71
C ASP A 3 -3.36 20.90 14.69
N ILE A 4 -3.12 20.54 13.43
CA ILE A 4 -4.10 20.70 12.36
C ILE A 4 -5.03 19.49 12.38
N LEU A 5 -6.28 19.69 12.79
CA LEU A 5 -7.29 18.64 12.85
C LEU A 5 -8.13 18.65 11.57
N ILE A 6 -8.13 17.55 10.83
CA ILE A 6 -8.83 17.43 9.54
C ILE A 6 -9.82 16.27 9.59
N CYS A 7 -11.07 16.50 9.17
CA CYS A 7 -12.03 15.41 9.01
C CYS A 7 -11.63 14.52 7.83
N GLY A 8 -11.38 13.24 8.08
CA GLY A 8 -11.03 12.27 7.04
C GLY A 8 -12.09 12.13 5.92
N ASN A 9 -13.35 12.48 6.22
CA ASN A 9 -14.51 12.28 5.36
C ASN A 9 -14.81 13.48 4.44
N CYS A 10 -14.98 14.69 4.99
CA CYS A 10 -15.27 15.90 4.20
C CYS A 10 -14.04 16.78 3.90
N LYS A 11 -12.88 16.49 4.50
CA LYS A 11 -11.63 17.26 4.42
C LYS A 11 -11.69 18.68 5.01
N GLU A 12 -12.69 19.00 5.81
CA GLU A 12 -12.74 20.28 6.55
C GLU A 12 -11.69 20.30 7.67
N VAL A 13 -11.11 21.49 7.91
CA VAL A 13 -10.13 21.76 8.96
C VAL A 13 -10.84 22.34 10.18
N PHE A 14 -10.46 21.88 11.38
CA PHE A 14 -11.10 22.25 12.63
C PHE A 14 -10.10 22.85 13.61
N PRO A 15 -10.48 23.90 14.35
CA PRO A 15 -9.60 24.56 15.33
C PRO A 15 -9.47 23.79 16.66
N GLY A 16 -10.17 22.66 16.82
CA GLY A 16 -10.15 21.89 18.07
C GLY A 16 -10.93 20.58 18.01
N ILE A 17 -10.55 19.64 18.88
CA ILE A 17 -11.07 18.26 18.87
C ILE A 17 -12.56 18.19 19.18
N HIS A 18 -13.07 19.06 20.08
CA HIS A 18 -14.49 19.12 20.39
C HIS A 18 -15.35 19.46 19.17
N LYS A 19 -14.90 20.38 18.31
CA LYS A 19 -15.59 20.76 17.06
C LYS A 19 -15.55 19.63 16.03
N LEU A 20 -14.44 18.93 15.91
CA LEU A 20 -14.33 17.75 15.03
C LEU A 20 -15.25 16.60 15.49
N ILE A 21 -15.35 16.36 16.80
CA ILE A 21 -16.24 15.33 17.37
C ILE A 21 -17.70 15.71 17.15
N GLU A 22 -18.07 16.96 17.41
CA GLU A 22 -19.43 17.47 17.17
C GLU A 22 -19.83 17.31 15.71
N HIS A 23 -18.93 17.67 14.78
CA HIS A 23 -19.11 17.47 13.35
C HIS A 23 -19.32 16.00 12.97
N LYS A 24 -18.54 15.07 13.55
CA LYS A 24 -18.74 13.62 13.35
C LYS A 24 -20.10 13.15 13.86
N LYS A 25 -20.57 13.69 14.99
CA LYS A 25 -21.87 13.35 15.60
C LYS A 25 -23.05 13.91 14.79
N GLN A 26 -22.91 15.12 14.23
CA GLN A 26 -23.99 15.83 13.53
C GLN A 26 -24.15 15.42 12.05
N SER A 27 -23.78 14.19 11.70
CA SER A 27 -23.84 13.65 10.33
C SER A 27 -23.00 14.45 9.34
N CYS A 28 -21.67 14.30 9.46
CA CYS A 28 -20.72 14.74 8.44
C CYS A 28 -21.16 14.26 7.06
N LYS A 29 -21.63 15.19 6.22
CA LYS A 29 -21.92 14.90 4.82
C LYS A 29 -20.62 14.86 4.05
N LEU A 30 -20.32 13.67 3.57
CA LEU A 30 -19.23 13.38 2.67
C LEU A 30 -19.28 14.31 1.47
N ARG A 31 -18.25 15.16 1.31
CA ARG A 31 -18.33 16.21 0.28
C ARG A 31 -18.25 15.61 -1.11
N PHE A 32 -17.41 14.60 -1.33
CA PHE A 32 -17.45 13.66 -2.46
C PHE A 32 -16.62 12.43 -2.07
N THR A 33 -17.22 11.24 -1.89
CA THR A 33 -16.41 10.02 -2.08
C THR A 33 -16.27 9.81 -3.57
N CYS A 34 -15.09 9.37 -4.00
CA CYS A 34 -15.01 8.65 -5.26
C CYS A 34 -16.02 7.49 -5.20
N ARG A 35 -16.96 7.44 -6.14
CA ARG A 35 -17.72 6.21 -6.47
C ARG A 35 -16.81 5.24 -7.23
N CYS A 36 -15.66 4.95 -6.66
CA CYS A 36 -14.73 3.98 -7.21
C CYS A 36 -15.42 2.63 -7.07
N GLN A 37 -16.07 2.21 -8.15
CA GLN A 37 -16.80 0.97 -8.29
C GLN A 37 -15.85 -0.17 -7.88
N HIS A 38 -16.32 -1.09 -7.03
CA HIS A 38 -15.61 -2.31 -6.65
C HIS A 38 -15.52 -3.29 -7.83
N THR A 39 -15.13 -2.81 -9.01
CA THR A 39 -14.91 -3.60 -10.21
C THR A 39 -13.51 -3.27 -10.71
N SER A 40 -12.58 -4.18 -10.39
CA SER A 40 -11.34 -4.44 -11.11
C SER A 40 -10.57 -3.19 -11.61
N SER A 41 -9.63 -2.75 -10.78
CA SER A 41 -8.48 -1.88 -11.11
C SER A 41 -8.79 -0.46 -11.66
N PRO A 42 -8.45 0.63 -10.94
CA PRO A 42 -8.58 2.00 -11.47
C PRO A 42 -7.74 2.25 -12.73
N PRO A 43 -8.10 3.24 -13.59
CA PRO A 43 -7.23 3.68 -14.68
C PRO A 43 -5.98 4.31 -14.07
N GLY A 44 -4.82 3.67 -14.27
CA GLY A 44 -3.57 4.00 -13.57
C GLY A 44 -3.27 3.10 -12.36
N ALA A 45 -4.06 2.05 -12.12
CA ALA A 45 -3.64 0.96 -11.25
C ALA A 45 -2.29 0.43 -11.72
N PRO A 46 -1.36 0.12 -10.81
CA PRO A 46 -0.09 -0.48 -11.18
C PRO A 46 -0.38 -1.70 -12.05
N ALA A 47 0.19 -1.71 -13.26
CA ALA A 47 0.04 -2.81 -14.20
C ALA A 47 0.28 -4.13 -13.46
N MET A 48 -0.59 -5.13 -13.66
CA MET A 48 -0.41 -6.45 -13.06
C MET A 48 1.01 -6.93 -13.37
N PRO A 49 1.89 -7.06 -12.36
CA PRO A 49 3.28 -7.32 -12.62
C PRO A 49 3.48 -8.71 -13.22
N VAL A 50 4.41 -8.83 -14.15
CA VAL A 50 4.70 -10.06 -14.89
C VAL A 50 6.12 -10.51 -14.57
N CYS A 51 6.28 -11.79 -14.21
CA CYS A 51 7.60 -12.37 -13.99
C CYS A 51 8.40 -12.39 -15.30
N ALA A 52 9.58 -11.78 -15.31
CA ALA A 52 10.44 -11.76 -16.50
C ALA A 52 10.97 -13.15 -16.89
N GLN A 53 11.10 -14.08 -15.93
CA GLN A 53 11.68 -15.40 -16.16
C GLN A 53 10.69 -16.40 -16.78
N CYS A 54 9.42 -16.35 -16.35
CA CYS A 54 8.40 -17.34 -16.77
C CYS A 54 7.11 -16.72 -17.34
N GLN A 55 7.05 -15.39 -17.46
CA GLN A 55 5.91 -14.63 -17.97
C GLN A 55 4.60 -14.81 -17.18
N SER A 56 4.68 -15.34 -15.95
CA SER A 56 3.53 -15.50 -15.06
C SER A 56 3.04 -14.14 -14.54
N ARG A 57 1.73 -13.88 -14.65
CA ARG A 57 1.07 -12.66 -14.17
C ARG A 57 0.78 -12.78 -12.68
N GLN A 58 0.99 -11.68 -11.96
CA GLN A 58 0.82 -11.61 -10.51
C GLN A 58 -0.18 -10.49 -10.16
N ASN A 59 -0.93 -10.67 -9.08
CA ASN A 59 -2.01 -9.74 -8.71
C ASN A 59 -1.46 -8.48 -8.02
N THR A 60 -0.34 -8.62 -7.31
CA THR A 60 0.36 -7.52 -6.64
C THR A 60 1.87 -7.60 -6.84
N TRP A 61 2.59 -6.51 -6.59
CA TRP A 61 4.05 -6.49 -6.63
C TRP A 61 4.68 -7.42 -5.57
N TRP A 62 4.04 -7.58 -4.42
CA TRP A 62 4.50 -8.53 -3.40
C TRP A 62 4.34 -9.98 -3.86
N ASP A 63 3.22 -10.32 -4.51
CA ASP A 63 3.03 -11.66 -5.09
C ASP A 63 4.12 -11.98 -6.12
N LEU A 64 4.55 -10.98 -6.91
CA LEU A 64 5.69 -11.15 -7.82
C LEU A 64 6.99 -11.44 -7.09
N VAL A 65 7.30 -10.70 -6.03
CA VAL A 65 8.49 -10.92 -5.20
C VAL A 65 8.49 -12.33 -4.62
N GLN A 66 7.38 -12.75 -4.02
CA GLN A 66 7.25 -14.08 -3.43
C GLN A 66 7.31 -15.19 -4.50
N HIS A 67 6.62 -15.01 -5.63
CA HIS A 67 6.70 -15.94 -6.77
C HIS A 67 8.15 -16.10 -7.24
N PHE A 68 8.90 -15.01 -7.38
CA PHE A 68 10.26 -15.04 -7.87
C PHE A 68 11.19 -15.80 -6.93
N GLN A 69 11.03 -15.63 -5.61
CA GLN A 69 11.80 -16.38 -4.61
C GLN A 69 11.49 -17.87 -4.63
N VAL A 70 10.21 -18.27 -4.69
CA VAL A 70 9.80 -19.67 -4.55
C VAL A 70 9.90 -20.45 -5.86
N ALA A 71 9.46 -19.88 -6.98
CA ALA A 71 9.40 -20.58 -8.27
C ALA A 71 10.73 -20.61 -9.01
N HIS A 72 11.62 -19.65 -8.72
CA HIS A 72 12.93 -19.54 -9.36
C HIS A 72 14.10 -19.67 -8.37
N ASN A 73 13.80 -19.97 -7.10
CA ASN A 73 14.80 -20.09 -6.03
C ASN A 73 15.75 -18.88 -5.98
N ALA A 74 15.20 -17.69 -6.26
CA ALA A 74 15.97 -16.47 -6.41
C ALA A 74 16.20 -15.79 -5.05
N LEU A 75 17.46 -15.51 -4.73
CA LEU A 75 17.84 -14.74 -3.56
C LEU A 75 17.69 -13.24 -3.87
N LEU A 76 16.82 -12.56 -3.13
CA LEU A 76 16.61 -11.11 -3.27
C LEU A 76 17.42 -10.29 -2.27
N TYR A 77 17.78 -10.90 -1.15
CA TYR A 77 18.64 -10.31 -0.14
C TYR A 77 19.46 -11.41 0.51
N VAL A 78 20.63 -11.04 1.01
CA VAL A 78 21.50 -11.90 1.81
C VAL A 78 21.48 -11.35 3.22
N LYS A 79 21.30 -12.20 4.22
CA LYS A 79 21.46 -11.79 5.63
C LYS A 79 22.96 -11.69 5.93
N GLU A 80 23.37 -10.71 6.72
CA GLU A 80 24.79 -10.45 7.00
C GLU A 80 25.53 -11.70 7.53
N ASP A 81 24.83 -12.57 8.26
CA ASP A 81 25.38 -13.85 8.75
C ASP A 81 25.85 -14.79 7.62
N GLU A 82 25.20 -14.75 6.44
CA GLU A 82 25.48 -15.63 5.29
C GLU A 82 26.62 -15.09 4.39
N LEU A 83 27.01 -13.81 4.55
CA LEU A 83 28.17 -13.22 3.85
C LEU A 83 29.51 -13.64 4.45
N THR A 84 29.51 -14.18 5.68
CA THR A 84 30.74 -14.55 6.40
C THR A 84 31.25 -15.96 6.07
N VAL A 85 30.48 -16.75 5.31
CA VAL A 85 30.88 -18.10 4.90
C VAL A 85 31.43 -18.05 3.46
N SER A 86 32.68 -17.64 3.33
CA SER A 86 33.53 -17.98 2.17
C SER A 86 34.62 -18.98 2.62
N PRO A 87 35.11 -19.82 1.69
CA PRO A 87 35.34 -21.25 1.93
C PRO A 87 36.66 -21.56 2.66
N PRO A 88 36.81 -22.75 3.28
CA PRO A 88 38.14 -23.27 3.58
C PRO A 88 38.90 -23.58 2.27
N ALA A 89 40.19 -23.29 2.30
CA ALA A 89 41.19 -23.39 1.23
C ALA A 89 41.28 -24.76 0.54
#